data_AF-A0A7S2NJ14-F1
#
_entry.id   AF-A0A7S2NJ14-F1
#
_cell.length_a   1.000
_cell.length_b   1.000
_cell.length_c   1.000
_cell.angle_alpha   90.00
_cell.angle_beta   90.00
_cell.angle_gamma   90.00
#
_symmetry.space_group_name_H-M   'P 1'
#
loop_
_entity.id
_entity.type
_entity.pdbx_description
1 polymer ?
#
loop_
_entity_poly.entity_id
_entity_poly.type
_entity_poly.pdbx_seq_one_letter_code
_entity_poly.pdbx_strand_id
1 'polypeptide(L)'
;LLDGAREPSKKLAEAELDPTDEGDAFATPKEAEISTAEDSEQELDEFLDGLSESKVDQVPLVQESEDGAMPSVGSHGHFDRTCSPCGFVLKKHGCHAGENCLYCHYPHTKSDIMAMKPPRPCKQKRVLYRN
;
A
#
# COMPACT_ATOMS: atom_id res chain seq x y z
N LEU A 1 50.83 -28.71 -19.00
CA LEU A 1 49.59 -29.45 -18.65
C LEU A 1 48.45 -28.43 -18.72
N LEU A 2 47.90 -28.32 -19.94
CA LEU A 2 46.67 -27.65 -20.41
C LEU A 2 46.12 -26.41 -19.67
N ASP A 3 46.24 -25.27 -20.35
CA ASP A 3 45.64 -23.97 -20.08
C ASP A 3 44.09 -24.01 -20.04
N GLY A 4 43.50 -23.61 -18.91
CA GLY A 4 42.06 -23.51 -18.72
C GLY A 4 41.49 -22.22 -19.30
N ALA A 5 40.96 -22.29 -20.52
CA ALA A 5 40.29 -21.19 -21.20
C ALA A 5 38.97 -20.80 -20.50
N ARG A 6 38.81 -19.48 -20.28
CA ARG A 6 37.64 -18.80 -19.75
C ARG A 6 36.59 -18.62 -20.87
N GLU A 7 35.48 -19.34 -20.82
CA GLU A 7 34.42 -19.18 -21.82
C GLU A 7 33.58 -17.91 -21.57
N PRO A 8 33.21 -17.17 -22.64
CA PRO A 8 32.46 -15.92 -22.54
C PRO A 8 30.94 -16.13 -22.44
N SER A 9 30.32 -15.23 -21.70
CA SER A 9 28.90 -14.95 -21.62
C SER A 9 28.22 -14.82 -22.99
N LYS A 10 26.96 -15.26 -23.07
CA LYS A 10 25.79 -14.63 -23.74
C LYS A 10 24.95 -15.68 -24.47
N LYS A 11 23.68 -15.81 -24.07
CA LYS A 11 22.53 -15.83 -24.99
C LYS A 11 21.26 -15.52 -24.20
N LEU A 12 20.89 -14.24 -24.25
CA LEU A 12 19.51 -13.80 -24.16
C LEU A 12 18.75 -14.51 -25.30
N ALA A 13 17.65 -15.18 -24.99
CA ALA A 13 16.64 -15.52 -25.97
C ALA A 13 15.40 -14.72 -25.58
N GLU A 14 15.17 -13.67 -26.36
CA GLU A 14 13.95 -12.87 -26.40
C GLU A 14 12.98 -13.58 -27.38
N ALA A 15 11.76 -13.86 -26.92
CA ALA A 15 10.66 -14.44 -27.67
C ALA A 15 9.42 -14.39 -26.74
N GLU A 16 8.24 -13.89 -27.06
CA GLU A 16 7.68 -13.13 -28.19
C GLU A 16 6.50 -12.33 -27.59
N LEU A 17 6.13 -11.22 -28.24
CA LEU A 17 4.99 -10.37 -27.91
C LEU A 17 3.66 -11.01 -28.37
N ASP A 18 2.66 -10.89 -27.48
CA ASP A 18 1.20 -10.76 -27.66
C ASP A 18 0.42 -11.68 -28.60
N PRO A 19 -0.71 -12.21 -28.09
CA PRO A 19 -1.99 -11.86 -28.68
C PRO A 19 -2.98 -11.29 -27.65
N THR A 20 -3.52 -10.13 -28.01
CA THR A 20 -4.75 -9.52 -27.48
C THR A 20 -5.89 -10.54 -27.41
N ASP A 21 -6.35 -10.85 -26.20
CA ASP A 21 -7.61 -11.57 -25.98
C ASP A 21 -8.73 -10.52 -25.87
N GLU A 22 -9.45 -10.36 -26.97
CA GLU A 22 -10.70 -9.60 -27.02
C GLU A 22 -11.87 -10.58 -26.86
N GLY A 23 -12.72 -10.33 -25.86
CA GLY A 23 -13.95 -11.08 -25.57
C GLY A 23 -14.05 -11.34 -24.06
N ASP A 24 -15.10 -11.02 -23.32
CA ASP A 24 -16.51 -10.97 -23.67
C ASP A 24 -17.25 -9.98 -22.77
N ALA A 25 -18.28 -9.39 -23.37
CA ALA A 25 -19.31 -8.64 -22.72
C ALA A 25 -19.96 -9.43 -21.56
N PHE A 26 -20.11 -8.80 -20.40
CA PHE A 26 -21.18 -9.19 -19.49
C PHE A 26 -21.83 -7.99 -18.78
N ALA A 27 -22.99 -7.64 -19.34
CA ALA A 27 -24.19 -7.20 -18.66
C ALA A 27 -24.09 -6.01 -17.69
N THR A 28 -24.51 -4.84 -18.19
CA THR A 28 -25.19 -3.82 -17.39
C THR A 28 -26.46 -4.41 -16.74
N PRO A 29 -26.58 -4.47 -15.40
CA PRO A 29 -27.87 -4.66 -14.77
C PRO A 29 -28.64 -3.33 -14.80
N LYS A 30 -29.56 -3.29 -15.75
CA LYS A 30 -30.89 -2.66 -15.76
C LYS A 30 -31.25 -1.83 -14.52
N GLU A 31 -31.54 -0.58 -14.79
CA GLU A 31 -32.13 0.41 -13.90
C GLU A 31 -33.37 -0.14 -13.20
N ALA A 32 -33.38 -0.02 -11.87
CA ALA A 32 -34.56 -0.24 -11.04
C ALA A 32 -34.99 1.12 -10.49
N GLU A 33 -35.97 1.70 -11.19
CA GLU A 33 -36.75 2.83 -10.75
C GLU A 33 -37.52 2.46 -9.48
N ILE A 34 -37.41 3.28 -8.42
CA ILE A 34 -38.36 3.25 -7.31
C ILE A 34 -38.98 4.63 -7.16
N SER A 35 -40.30 4.58 -7.22
CA SER A 35 -41.29 5.62 -7.32
C SER A 35 -41.27 6.63 -6.18
N THR A 36 -41.46 7.87 -6.60
CA THR A 36 -42.15 8.97 -5.91
C THR A 36 -43.29 8.51 -4.99
N ALA A 37 -43.27 8.99 -3.75
CA ALA A 37 -44.48 9.27 -2.99
C ALA A 37 -44.24 10.55 -2.17
N GLU A 38 -44.97 11.59 -2.54
CA GLU A 38 -45.09 12.86 -1.85
C GLU A 38 -46.03 12.70 -0.63
N ASP A 39 -45.93 13.71 0.25
CA ASP A 39 -46.97 14.21 1.15
C ASP A 39 -47.11 13.60 2.56
N SER A 40 -46.62 14.35 3.56
CA SER A 40 -47.39 14.74 4.75
C SER A 40 -46.58 15.76 5.56
N GLU A 41 -46.89 17.03 5.33
CA GLU A 41 -46.52 18.14 6.19
C GLU A 41 -47.35 18.07 7.47
N GLN A 42 -46.73 18.21 8.64
CA GLN A 42 -47.40 18.69 9.85
C GLN A 42 -46.40 19.36 10.79
N GLU A 43 -46.80 20.54 11.25
CA GLU A 43 -46.00 21.63 11.79
C GLU A 43 -45.46 21.44 13.22
N LEU A 44 -44.30 22.07 13.43
CA LEU A 44 -43.91 22.99 14.52
C LEU A 44 -44.44 22.71 15.94
N ASP A 45 -43.53 22.53 16.90
CA ASP A 45 -43.31 23.54 17.96
C ASP A 45 -42.07 23.23 18.82
N GLU A 46 -41.14 24.19 18.82
CA GLU A 46 -40.29 24.72 19.91
C GLU A 46 -39.43 23.83 20.84
N PHE A 47 -38.39 24.48 21.39
CA PHE A 47 -37.47 24.09 22.49
C PHE A 47 -36.15 23.45 22.00
N LEU A 48 -34.96 24.06 22.06
CA LEU A 48 -34.47 25.01 23.04
C LEU A 48 -33.23 25.76 22.51
N ASP A 49 -33.31 27.07 22.62
CA ASP A 49 -32.25 28.05 22.54
C ASP A 49 -31.24 27.85 23.69
N GLY A 50 -29.93 27.82 23.40
CA GLY A 50 -28.91 28.06 24.43
C GLY A 50 -27.65 27.19 24.44
N LEU A 51 -26.56 27.81 23.94
CA LEU A 51 -25.19 27.74 24.49
C LEU A 51 -24.34 26.49 24.18
N SER A 52 -23.42 26.61 23.22
CA SER A 52 -22.03 26.95 23.55
C SER A 52 -21.14 26.96 22.30
N GLU A 53 -20.48 28.09 22.08
CA GLU A 53 -19.32 28.20 21.18
C GLU A 53 -18.22 27.26 21.69
N SER A 54 -18.06 26.12 21.04
CA SER A 54 -16.87 25.30 21.16
C SER A 54 -16.26 25.18 19.78
N LYS A 55 -15.01 25.66 19.67
CA LYS A 55 -14.15 25.52 18.49
C LYS A 55 -14.25 24.11 17.97
N VAL A 56 -14.90 23.92 16.82
CA VAL A 56 -14.74 22.72 16.03
C VAL A 56 -13.32 22.74 15.49
N ASP A 57 -12.41 22.08 16.21
CA ASP A 57 -11.11 21.71 15.69
C ASP A 57 -11.38 20.95 14.39
N GLN A 58 -11.04 21.59 13.27
CA GLN A 58 -11.18 21.04 11.94
C GLN A 58 -10.33 19.76 11.89
N VAL A 59 -10.97 18.62 12.09
CA VAL A 59 -10.38 17.33 11.80
C VAL A 59 -10.21 17.30 10.29
N PRO A 60 -8.98 17.25 9.74
CA PRO A 60 -8.80 17.19 8.30
C PRO A 60 -9.51 15.92 7.83
N LEU A 61 -10.50 16.11 6.96
CA LEU A 61 -11.16 15.08 6.18
C LEU A 61 -10.06 14.25 5.50
N VAL A 62 -9.73 13.08 6.07
CA VAL A 62 -8.80 12.14 5.44
C VAL A 62 -9.54 11.66 4.21
N GLN A 63 -9.15 12.19 3.05
CA GLN A 63 -9.65 11.75 1.76
C GLN A 63 -9.36 10.25 1.67
N GLU A 64 -10.41 9.44 1.78
CA GLU A 64 -10.39 8.02 1.47
C GLU A 64 -9.97 7.91 0.01
N SER A 65 -8.70 7.61 -0.24
CA SER A 65 -8.21 7.29 -1.58
C SER A 65 -8.84 5.95 -1.97
N GLU A 66 -9.84 6.02 -2.85
CA GLU A 66 -10.69 4.91 -3.29
C GLU A 66 -10.01 3.90 -4.22
N ASP A 67 -8.73 3.64 -4.03
CA ASP A 67 -8.02 2.59 -4.73
C ASP A 67 -7.37 1.71 -3.67
N GLY A 68 -7.72 0.42 -3.63
CA GLY A 68 -7.03 -0.60 -2.82
C GLY A 68 -5.56 -0.83 -3.22
N ALA A 69 -4.90 0.22 -3.72
CA ALA A 69 -3.53 0.26 -4.15
C ALA A 69 -2.60 0.09 -2.94
N MET A 70 -1.68 -0.86 -3.07
CA MET A 70 -0.63 -1.04 -2.08
C MET A 70 0.23 0.24 -2.00
N PRO A 71 0.66 0.65 -0.80
CA PRO A 71 1.40 1.91 -0.63
C PRO A 71 2.83 1.85 -1.22
N SER A 72 3.31 0.65 -1.54
CA SER A 72 4.53 0.45 -2.33
C SER A 72 4.62 -0.96 -2.93
N VAL A 73 5.44 -1.14 -3.96
CA VAL A 73 5.77 -2.45 -4.54
C VAL A 73 6.26 -3.44 -3.47
N GLY A 74 7.08 -2.96 -2.52
CA GLY A 74 7.59 -3.76 -1.41
C GLY A 74 6.58 -4.15 -0.33
N SER A 75 5.34 -3.67 -0.43
CA SER A 75 4.28 -3.95 0.55
C SER A 75 3.49 -5.23 0.25
N HIS A 76 3.76 -5.91 -0.88
CA HIS A 76 3.04 -7.12 -1.30
C HIS A 76 3.07 -8.26 -0.26
N GLY A 77 4.20 -8.47 0.42
CA GLY A 77 4.33 -9.49 1.47
C GLY A 77 3.94 -9.02 2.87
N HIS A 78 3.22 -7.90 3.02
CA HIS A 78 2.92 -7.32 4.33
C HIS A 78 2.02 -8.24 5.16
N PHE A 79 0.92 -8.70 4.57
CA PHE A 79 -0.06 -9.56 5.24
C PHE A 79 0.52 -10.93 5.60
N ASP A 80 1.46 -11.42 4.78
CA ASP A 80 2.20 -12.67 5.03
C ASP A 80 3.36 -12.51 6.03
N ARG A 81 3.61 -11.30 6.55
CA ARG A 81 4.75 -10.97 7.43
C ARG A 81 6.12 -11.27 6.82
N THR A 82 6.21 -11.38 5.49
CA THR A 82 7.46 -11.60 4.75
C THR A 82 8.05 -10.31 4.19
N CYS A 83 7.34 -9.19 4.32
CA CYS A 83 7.80 -7.88 3.86
C CYS A 83 9.04 -7.37 4.63
N SER A 84 9.75 -6.42 4.03
CA SER A 84 10.84 -5.68 4.68
C SER A 84 10.44 -4.22 4.88
N PRO A 85 10.41 -3.69 6.12
CA PRO A 85 9.95 -2.33 6.40
C PRO A 85 10.88 -1.27 5.79
N CYS A 86 10.29 -0.20 5.25
CA CYS A 86 11.04 0.94 4.74
C CYS A 86 11.56 1.79 5.90
N GLY A 87 12.87 1.92 6.02
CA GLY A 87 13.49 2.77 7.04
C GLY A 87 13.30 4.28 6.81
N PHE A 88 12.73 4.70 5.68
CA PHE A 88 12.60 6.11 5.29
C PHE A 88 11.17 6.64 5.34
N VAL A 89 10.17 5.75 5.41
CA VAL A 89 8.74 6.15 5.37
C VAL A 89 8.35 7.08 6.53
N LEU A 90 8.92 6.85 7.73
CA LEU A 90 8.71 7.65 8.94
C LEU A 90 9.72 8.79 9.11
N LYS A 91 10.67 8.97 8.19
CA LYS A 91 11.67 10.05 8.31
C LYS A 91 11.06 11.39 7.87
N LYS A 92 11.62 12.50 8.37
CA LYS A 92 11.18 13.87 8.02
C LYS A 92 11.16 14.16 6.51
N HIS A 93 12.09 13.56 5.76
CA HIS A 93 12.17 13.68 4.30
C HIS A 93 11.33 12.65 3.54
N GLY A 94 10.70 11.70 4.25
CA GLY A 94 9.95 10.61 3.65
C GLY A 94 10.80 9.64 2.81
N CYS A 95 10.13 8.70 2.16
CA CYS A 95 10.75 7.81 1.20
C CYS A 95 10.76 8.47 -0.19
N HIS A 96 11.95 8.67 -0.78
CA HIS A 96 12.08 9.25 -2.12
C HIS A 96 11.54 8.35 -3.24
N ALA A 97 11.40 7.05 -3.01
CA ALA A 97 10.95 6.10 -4.02
C ALA A 97 9.41 6.07 -4.18
N GLY A 98 8.65 6.65 -3.24
CA GLY A 98 7.19 6.64 -3.29
C GLY A 98 6.62 5.22 -3.44
N GLU A 99 5.65 5.07 -4.35
CA GLU A 99 5.00 3.79 -4.67
C GLU A 99 5.96 2.74 -5.25
N ASN A 100 7.03 3.17 -5.93
CA ASN A 100 8.05 2.28 -6.50
C ASN A 100 9.06 1.77 -5.46
N CYS A 101 8.86 2.07 -4.17
CA CYS A 101 9.72 1.57 -3.12
C CYS A 101 9.67 0.04 -3.01
N LEU A 102 10.84 -0.60 -3.05
CA LEU A 102 10.98 -2.05 -2.85
C LEU A 102 10.78 -2.50 -1.39
N TYR A 103 10.52 -1.55 -0.48
CA TYR A 103 10.28 -1.80 0.94
C TYR A 103 8.86 -1.43 1.33
N CYS A 104 8.36 -2.10 2.35
CA CYS A 104 7.01 -1.93 2.87
C CYS A 104 6.81 -0.55 3.50
N HIS A 105 5.73 0.12 3.10
CA HIS A 105 5.33 1.43 3.61
C HIS A 105 4.22 1.37 4.66
N TYR A 106 3.69 0.18 4.97
CA TYR A 106 2.76 0.00 6.09
C TYR A 106 3.43 0.32 7.44
N PRO A 107 2.64 0.74 8.44
CA PRO A 107 3.15 0.97 9.78
C PRO A 107 3.62 -0.35 10.40
N HIS A 108 4.85 -0.34 10.92
CA HIS A 108 5.43 -1.47 11.62
C HIS A 108 5.78 -1.10 13.06
N THR A 109 5.28 -1.89 14.00
CA THR A 109 5.62 -1.76 15.43
C THR A 109 6.95 -2.45 15.74
N LYS A 110 7.51 -2.17 16.93
CA LYS A 110 8.73 -2.84 17.40
C LYS A 110 8.55 -4.36 17.46
N SER A 111 7.37 -4.84 17.85
CA SER A 111 7.02 -6.26 17.86
C SER A 111 7.02 -6.87 16.46
N ASP A 112 6.46 -6.17 15.47
CA ASP A 112 6.47 -6.65 14.08
C ASP A 112 7.90 -6.79 13.56
N ILE A 113 8.76 -5.81 13.84
CA ILE A 113 10.16 -5.80 13.42
C ILE A 113 10.97 -6.90 14.13
N MET A 114 10.66 -7.20 15.40
CA MET A 114 11.32 -8.27 16.16
C MET A 114 10.84 -9.67 15.75
N ALA A 115 9.58 -9.82 15.35
CA ALA A 115 9.03 -11.08 14.85
C ALA A 115 9.56 -11.41 13.44
N MET A 116 9.89 -10.38 12.65
CA MET A 116 10.62 -10.51 11.40
C MET A 116 12.08 -10.89 11.63
N LYS A 117 12.78 -11.24 10.55
CA LYS A 117 14.19 -11.60 10.59
C LYS A 117 15.01 -10.44 11.17
N PRO A 118 15.89 -10.68 12.17
CA PRO A 118 16.60 -9.62 12.86
C PRO A 118 17.46 -8.80 11.90
N PRO A 119 17.61 -7.50 12.15
CA PRO A 119 18.40 -6.63 11.29
C PRO A 119 19.84 -7.15 11.19
N ARG A 120 20.44 -6.96 10.01
CA ARG A 120 21.82 -7.40 9.77
C ARG A 120 22.73 -6.80 10.84
N PRO A 121 23.51 -7.63 11.57
CA PRO A 121 24.40 -7.13 12.60
C PRO A 121 25.44 -6.16 12.02
N CYS A 122 25.93 -5.26 12.87
CA CYS A 122 26.94 -4.28 12.48
C CYS A 122 28.20 -4.96 11.91
N LYS A 123 29.00 -4.21 11.14
CA LYS A 123 30.20 -4.73 10.45
C LYS A 123 31.15 -5.46 11.41
N GLN A 124 31.41 -4.89 12.59
CA GLN A 124 32.29 -5.51 13.59
C GLN A 124 31.75 -6.86 14.08
N LYS A 125 30.45 -6.96 14.42
CA LYS A 125 29.81 -8.22 14.81
C LYS A 125 29.85 -9.26 13.68
N ARG A 126 29.61 -8.85 12.43
CA ARG A 126 29.71 -9.76 11.27
C ARG A 126 31.10 -10.35 11.09
N VAL A 127 32.15 -9.56 11.34
CA VAL A 127 33.54 -10.03 11.28
C VAL A 127 33.81 -11.00 12.43
N LEU A 128 33.34 -10.71 13.65
CA LEU A 128 33.49 -11.59 14.81
C LEU A 128 32.85 -12.97 14.60
N TYR A 129 31.65 -13.03 14.00
CA TYR A 129 30.94 -14.30 13.78
C TYR A 129 31.45 -15.11 12.57
N ARG A 130 32.45 -14.61 11.83
CA ARG A 130 33.01 -15.28 10.65
C ARG A 130 34.18 -16.21 11.00
N ASN A 131 34.69 -16.13 12.22
CA ASN A 131 35.80 -16.94 12.74
C ASN A 131 35.26 -18.08 13.60
#